data_AF-A0AAD0HBG1-F1
#
_entry.id   AF-A0AAD0HBG1-F1
#
_cell.length_a   1.000
_cell.length_b   1.000
_cell.length_c   1.000
_cell.angle_alpha   90.00
_cell.angle_beta   90.00
_cell.angle_gamma   90.00
#
_symmetry.space_group_name_H-M   'P 1'
#
loop_
_entity.id
_entity.type
_entity.pdbx_description
1 polymer ?
#
loop_
_entity_poly.entity_id
_entity_poly.type
_entity_poly.pdbx_seq_one_letter_code
_entity_poly.pdbx_strand_id
1 'polypeptide(L)'
;MKILYFAYAKLLKNKDGTNFDPRDRLRFKQTIQTKTTNMIKPYVDLVSNTLVISFSQPVFNRDNEIVGILSGDLPLEIFTKNIPEFKFSPSARVLIFEDLFYVTPDRFMLDKKGKPFINALKEGM
;
A
#
# COMPACT_ATOMS: atom_id res chain seq x y z
N MET A 1 -25.06 20.10 -7.43
CA MET A 1 -24.17 20.00 -6.25
C MET A 1 -24.14 18.55 -5.79
N LYS A 2 -23.00 17.85 -5.87
CA LYS A 2 -22.88 16.45 -5.40
C LYS A 2 -22.48 16.47 -3.94
N ILE A 3 -23.32 15.93 -3.06
CA ILE A 3 -23.01 15.79 -1.63
C ILE A 3 -21.96 14.69 -1.49
N LEU A 4 -20.85 15.00 -0.83
CA LEU A 4 -19.85 14.02 -0.42
C LEU A 4 -20.47 13.10 0.64
N TYR A 5 -20.53 11.81 0.36
CA TYR A 5 -20.85 10.80 1.38
C TYR A 5 -19.71 10.76 2.38
N PHE A 6 -19.89 11.39 3.54
CA PHE A 6 -19.06 11.12 4.70
C PHE A 6 -19.22 9.65 5.07
N ALA A 7 -18.11 8.92 5.17
CA ALA A 7 -18.14 7.50 5.50
C ALA A 7 -18.66 7.32 6.93
N TYR A 8 -19.79 6.61 7.07
CA TYR A 8 -20.30 6.22 8.38
C TYR A 8 -19.22 5.42 9.14
N ALA A 9 -18.88 5.87 10.35
CA ALA A 9 -17.83 5.27 11.16
C ALA A 9 -18.23 3.85 11.62
N LYS A 10 -17.88 2.84 10.81
CA LYS A 10 -18.13 1.44 11.14
C LYS A 10 -17.19 1.00 12.26
N LEU A 11 -17.75 0.76 13.46
CA LEU A 11 -17.03 0.10 14.54
C LEU A 11 -16.58 -1.29 14.05
N LEU A 12 -15.27 -1.47 13.95
CA LEU A 12 -14.68 -2.73 13.52
C LEU A 12 -14.62 -3.71 14.71
N LYS A 13 -14.73 -4.99 14.38
CA LYS A 13 -14.60 -6.12 15.29
C LYS A 13 -13.57 -7.10 14.71
N ASN A 14 -12.82 -7.75 15.59
CA ASN A 14 -11.97 -8.87 15.22
C ASN A 14 -12.83 -10.12 14.93
N LYS A 15 -12.23 -11.16 14.33
CA LYS A 15 -12.95 -12.39 13.95
C LYS A 15 -13.53 -13.17 15.14
N ASP A 16 -13.03 -12.91 16.34
CA ASP A 16 -13.47 -13.47 17.63
C ASP A 16 -14.54 -12.61 18.34
N GLY A 17 -14.98 -11.51 17.72
CA GLY A 17 -15.94 -10.56 18.32
C GLY A 17 -15.34 -9.53 19.29
N THR A 18 -14.03 -9.57 19.55
CA THR A 18 -13.35 -8.54 20.35
C THR A 18 -13.30 -7.19 19.61
N ASN A 19 -13.14 -6.10 20.36
CA ASN A 19 -13.05 -4.76 19.78
C ASN A 19 -11.78 -4.63 18.94
N PHE A 20 -11.92 -4.13 17.71
CA PHE A 20 -10.76 -3.85 16.86
C PHE A 20 -9.99 -2.64 17.38
N ASP A 21 -8.69 -2.80 17.63
CA ASP A 21 -7.80 -1.69 17.97
C ASP A 21 -7.06 -1.17 16.71
N PRO A 22 -7.25 0.09 16.28
CA PRO A 22 -6.50 0.63 15.14
C PRO A 22 -5.00 0.72 15.40
N ARG A 23 -4.56 0.72 16.67
CA ARG A 23 -3.14 0.72 17.08
C ARG A 23 -2.45 -0.59 16.74
N ASP A 24 -3.20 -1.67 16.54
CA ASP A 24 -2.63 -2.97 16.17
C ASP A 24 -2.23 -3.08 14.69
N ARG A 25 -2.75 -2.21 13.81
CA ARG A 25 -2.41 -2.21 12.38
C ARG A 25 -0.92 -1.99 12.15
N LEU A 26 -0.36 -2.71 11.17
CA LEU A 26 1.02 -2.55 10.70
C LEU A 26 1.39 -1.07 10.48
N ARG A 27 0.50 -0.32 9.80
CA ARG A 27 0.70 1.11 9.55
C ARG A 27 0.79 1.99 10.80
N PHE A 28 0.05 1.67 11.86
CA PHE A 28 0.18 2.39 13.13
C PHE A 28 1.55 2.11 13.75
N LYS A 29 1.89 0.83 13.93
CA LYS A 29 3.14 0.39 14.56
C LYS A 29 4.38 0.93 13.82
N GLN A 30 4.41 0.86 12.49
CA GLN A 30 5.53 1.37 11.69
C GLN A 30 5.67 2.90 11.76
N THR A 31 4.59 3.66 11.63
CA THR A 31 4.65 5.14 11.66
C THR A 31 4.99 5.70 13.04
N ILE A 32 4.55 5.07 14.13
CA ILE A 32 5.00 5.40 15.50
C ILE A 32 6.49 5.05 15.68
N GLN A 33 6.95 3.93 15.12
CA GLN A 33 8.35 3.51 15.20
C GLN A 33 9.30 4.42 14.41
N THR A 34 8.96 4.82 13.18
CA THR A 34 9.83 5.68 12.36
C THR A 34 9.74 7.16 12.72
N LYS A 35 8.63 7.61 13.34
CA LYS A 35 8.33 9.02 13.65
C LYS A 35 8.39 9.95 12.43
N THR A 36 8.20 9.39 11.24
CA THR A 36 8.28 10.07 9.94
C THR A 36 7.16 9.61 9.03
N THR A 37 6.83 10.42 8.02
CA THR A 37 5.98 9.96 6.91
C THR A 37 6.62 8.76 6.22
N ASN A 38 5.87 7.67 6.09
CA ASN A 38 6.35 6.43 5.50
C ASN A 38 5.33 5.82 4.52
N MET A 39 5.84 4.98 3.62
CA MET A 39 5.04 4.13 2.75
C MET A 39 5.03 2.71 3.34
N ILE A 40 3.84 2.14 3.44
CA ILE A 40 3.60 0.83 4.05
C ILE A 40 3.59 -0.21 2.93
N LYS A 41 4.35 -1.31 3.11
CA LYS A 41 4.45 -2.41 2.13
C LYS A 41 3.06 -2.95 1.75
N PRO A 42 2.83 -3.40 0.51
CA PRO A 42 1.51 -3.84 0.05
C PRO A 42 0.85 -4.87 0.99
N TYR A 43 -0.41 -4.62 1.38
CA TYR A 43 -1.20 -5.52 2.22
C TYR A 43 -2.67 -5.52 1.83
N VAL A 44 -3.43 -6.52 2.26
CA VAL A 44 -4.89 -6.57 2.05
C VAL A 44 -5.56 -5.76 3.16
N ASP A 45 -6.29 -4.69 2.84
CA ASP A 45 -7.05 -3.96 3.85
C ASP A 45 -8.24 -4.78 4.37
N LEU A 46 -8.51 -4.63 5.67
CA LEU A 46 -9.52 -5.35 6.43
C LEU A 46 -10.97 -4.93 6.11
N VAL A 47 -11.18 -3.74 5.51
CA VAL A 47 -12.49 -3.17 5.22
C VAL A 47 -12.86 -3.36 3.75
N SER A 48 -11.94 -3.10 2.82
CA SER A 48 -12.16 -3.31 1.39
C SER A 48 -11.93 -4.76 0.93
N ASN A 49 -11.12 -5.54 1.66
CA ASN A 49 -10.57 -6.82 1.21
C ASN A 49 -9.81 -6.73 -0.13
N THR A 50 -9.21 -5.56 -0.43
CA THR A 50 -8.38 -5.33 -1.62
C THR A 50 -6.93 -5.07 -1.25
N LEU A 51 -6.01 -5.33 -2.20
CA LEU A 51 -4.58 -5.08 -2.04
C LEU A 51 -4.30 -3.56 -2.16
N VAL A 52 -3.76 -2.96 -1.11
CA VAL A 52 -3.46 -1.53 -0.99
C VAL A 52 -1.97 -1.29 -0.67
N ILE A 53 -1.46 -0.13 -1.06
CA ILE A 53 -0.33 0.52 -0.39
C ILE A 53 -0.90 1.63 0.50
N SER A 54 -0.39 1.80 1.73
CA SER A 54 -0.74 2.98 2.53
C SER A 54 0.39 3.99 2.56
N PHE A 55 0.03 5.27 2.56
CA PHE A 55 0.90 6.34 3.05
C PHE A 55 0.45 6.71 4.46
N SER A 56 1.38 6.92 5.38
CA SER A 56 1.08 7.16 6.79
C SER A 56 2.06 8.16 7.40
N GLN A 57 1.55 9.09 8.22
CA GLN A 57 2.31 10.19 8.82
C GLN A 57 1.91 10.36 10.29
N PRO A 58 2.87 10.52 11.22
CA PRO A 58 2.55 10.83 12.61
C PRO A 58 2.00 12.25 12.74
N VAL A 59 0.98 12.42 13.59
CA VAL A 59 0.41 13.71 13.93
C VAL A 59 0.97 14.13 15.29
N PHE A 60 1.62 15.28 15.33
CA PHE A 60 2.25 15.82 16.53
C PHE A 60 1.37 16.89 17.19
N ASN A 61 1.44 17.02 18.52
CA ASN A 61 0.94 18.21 19.24
C ASN A 61 1.98 19.35 19.20
N ARG A 62 1.70 20.45 19.93
CA ARG A 62 2.61 21.61 20.01
C ARG A 62 3.92 21.30 20.73
N ASP A 63 3.89 20.28 21.58
CA ASP A 63 4.99 19.82 22.44
C ASP A 63 5.83 18.71 21.75
N ASN A 64 5.57 18.48 20.46
CA ASN A 64 6.23 17.50 19.59
C ASN A 64 6.02 16.01 19.99
N GLU A 65 4.95 15.73 20.72
CA GLU A 65 4.50 14.38 21.07
C GLU A 65 3.54 13.84 20.01
N ILE A 66 3.58 12.53 19.72
CA ILE A 66 2.70 11.91 18.72
C ILE A 66 1.33 11.62 19.35
N VAL A 67 0.30 12.35 18.91
CA VAL A 67 -1.10 12.18 19.33
C VAL A 67 -1.90 11.23 18.44
N GLY A 68 -1.34 10.80 17.31
CA GLY A 68 -1.96 9.82 16.42
C GLY A 68 -1.21 9.66 15.09
N ILE A 69 -1.87 9.03 14.12
CA ILE A 69 -1.40 8.99 12.73
C ILE A 69 -2.51 9.43 11.77
N LEU A 70 -2.13 10.12 10.71
CA LEU A 70 -2.95 10.24 9.50
C LEU A 70 -2.48 9.16 8.53
N SER A 71 -3.40 8.49 7.84
CA SER A 71 -3.04 7.54 6.79
C SER A 71 -4.12 7.42 5.73
N GLY A 72 -3.69 7.32 4.47
CA GLY A 72 -4.55 7.06 3.31
C GLY A 72 -4.11 5.78 2.60
N ASP A 73 -5.08 4.97 2.22
CA ASP A 73 -4.88 3.67 1.57
C ASP A 73 -5.16 3.83 0.05
N LEU A 74 -4.21 3.41 -0.80
CA LEU A 74 -4.28 3.48 -2.26
C LEU A 74 -4.38 2.06 -2.85
N PRO A 75 -5.58 1.65 -3.33
CA PRO A 75 -5.79 0.34 -3.94
C PRO A 75 -4.95 0.14 -5.20
N LEU A 76 -4.19 -0.96 -5.25
CA LEU A 76 -3.29 -1.23 -6.39
C LEU A 76 -4.05 -1.49 -7.70
N GLU A 77 -5.32 -1.88 -7.63
CA GLU A 77 -6.21 -1.98 -8.77
C GLU A 77 -6.34 -0.65 -9.56
N ILE A 78 -6.21 0.51 -8.90
CA ILE A 78 -6.22 1.82 -9.57
C ILE A 78 -4.97 1.97 -10.45
N PHE A 79 -3.79 1.58 -9.96
CA PHE A 79 -2.60 1.51 -10.81
C PHE A 79 -2.80 0.50 -11.94
N THR A 80 -3.36 -0.68 -11.68
CA THR A 80 -3.60 -1.70 -12.72
C THR A 80 -4.52 -1.20 -13.85
N LYS A 81 -5.51 -0.36 -13.52
CA LYS A 81 -6.44 0.25 -14.51
C LYS A 81 -5.81 1.39 -15.32
N ASN A 82 -4.94 2.19 -14.70
CA ASN A 82 -4.36 3.37 -15.34
C ASN A 82 -3.03 3.07 -16.06
N ILE A 83 -2.28 2.05 -15.64
CA ILE A 83 -1.03 1.59 -16.28
C ILE A 83 -1.16 1.37 -17.82
N PRO A 84 -2.26 0.79 -18.34
CA PRO A 84 -2.50 0.69 -19.78
C PRO A 84 -2.49 2.02 -20.54
N GLU A 85 -2.83 3.14 -19.90
CA GLU A 85 -2.85 4.48 -20.52
C GLU A 85 -1.43 5.00 -20.80
N PHE A 86 -0.42 4.52 -20.06
CA PHE A 86 1.00 4.83 -20.24
C PHE A 86 1.70 3.93 -21.28
N LYS A 87 0.95 3.13 -22.05
CA LYS A 87 1.54 2.22 -23.06
C LYS A 87 1.92 2.93 -24.34
N PHE A 88 3.19 3.33 -24.42
CA PHE A 88 3.82 3.85 -25.66
C PHE A 88 3.88 2.83 -26.82
N SER A 89 3.60 1.54 -26.57
CA SER A 89 3.43 0.52 -27.61
C SER A 89 2.51 -0.63 -27.15
N PRO A 90 1.96 -1.46 -28.05
CA PRO A 90 1.22 -2.67 -27.67
C PRO A 90 2.04 -3.69 -26.87
N SER A 91 3.37 -3.69 -27.04
CA SER A 91 4.33 -4.53 -26.29
C SER A 91 4.80 -3.92 -24.96
N ALA A 92 4.37 -2.70 -24.61
CA ALA A 92 4.71 -2.05 -23.35
C ALA A 92 3.99 -2.69 -22.14
N ARG A 93 4.59 -2.53 -20.96
CA ARG A 93 4.23 -3.16 -19.68
C ARG A 93 4.64 -2.22 -18.54
N VAL A 94 4.25 -2.56 -17.30
CA VAL A 94 4.80 -1.97 -16.08
C VAL A 94 4.88 -3.08 -15.01
N LEU A 95 5.99 -3.16 -14.29
CA LEU A 95 6.07 -3.85 -13.00
C LEU A 95 6.39 -2.80 -11.92
N ILE A 96 5.94 -3.07 -10.69
CA ILE A 96 6.25 -2.24 -9.53
C ILE A 96 6.99 -3.13 -8.53
N PHE A 97 8.23 -2.79 -8.22
CA PHE A 97 9.03 -3.36 -7.14
C PHE A 97 9.30 -2.28 -6.09
N GLU A 98 9.75 -2.66 -4.90
CA GLU A 98 10.04 -1.69 -3.84
C GLU A 98 11.28 -0.84 -4.14
N ASP A 99 12.33 -1.44 -4.74
CA ASP A 99 13.66 -0.83 -4.84
C ASP A 99 14.22 -0.69 -6.28
N LEU A 100 13.50 -1.13 -7.33
CA LEU A 100 13.96 -0.99 -8.73
C LEU A 100 12.82 -1.05 -9.77
N PHE A 101 12.70 -0.07 -10.66
CA PHE A 101 11.71 -0.11 -11.74
C PHE A 101 12.13 -1.08 -12.86
N TYR A 102 11.23 -1.98 -13.29
CA TYR A 102 11.42 -2.79 -14.50
C TYR A 102 10.08 -3.15 -15.17
N VAL A 103 10.13 -3.74 -16.37
CA VAL A 103 8.98 -3.83 -17.30
C VAL A 103 8.94 -5.20 -17.98
N THR A 104 7.94 -6.06 -17.66
CA THR A 104 7.62 -7.25 -18.49
C THR A 104 6.09 -7.46 -18.57
N PRO A 105 5.55 -7.78 -19.77
CA PRO A 105 3.58 -7.89 -19.99
C PRO A 105 2.69 -8.93 -19.24
N ASP A 106 3.11 -10.15 -18.89
CA ASP A 106 2.13 -11.26 -18.71
C ASP A 106 1.82 -11.75 -17.27
N ARG A 107 2.65 -11.45 -16.25
CA ARG A 107 2.43 -11.99 -14.89
C ARG A 107 2.86 -11.03 -13.77
N PHE A 108 2.01 -10.89 -12.77
CA PHE A 108 2.41 -10.42 -11.44
C PHE A 108 3.17 -11.53 -10.71
N MET A 109 4.44 -11.30 -10.35
CA MET A 109 5.31 -12.31 -9.72
C MET A 109 5.92 -11.76 -8.43
N LEU A 110 5.24 -12.02 -7.31
CA LEU A 110 5.64 -11.59 -5.97
C LEU A 110 5.64 -12.78 -4.97
N ASP A 111 6.01 -13.97 -5.46
CA ASP A 111 6.19 -15.20 -4.66
C ASP A 111 7.62 -15.77 -4.81
N LYS A 112 7.87 -16.96 -4.24
CA LYS A 112 9.18 -17.64 -4.31
C LYS A 112 9.68 -17.87 -5.75
N LYS A 113 8.81 -17.90 -6.77
CA LYS A 113 9.16 -18.13 -8.18
C LYS A 113 9.64 -16.86 -8.88
N GLY A 114 9.52 -15.68 -8.26
CA GLY A 114 10.10 -14.43 -8.77
C GLY A 114 11.63 -14.34 -8.62
N LYS A 115 12.21 -15.07 -7.67
CA LYS A 115 13.65 -14.96 -7.33
C LYS A 115 14.63 -15.17 -8.51
N PRO A 116 14.46 -16.16 -9.41
CA PRO A 116 15.41 -16.37 -10.51
C PRO A 116 15.53 -15.18 -11.47
N PHE A 117 14.43 -14.44 -11.70
CA PHE A 117 14.45 -13.25 -12.55
C PHE A 117 15.29 -12.10 -11.98
N ILE A 118 15.37 -11.99 -10.64
CA ILE A 118 16.20 -10.98 -9.96
C ILE A 118 17.69 -11.29 -10.12
N ASN A 119 18.07 -12.57 -10.19
CA ASN A 119 19.47 -12.96 -10.44
C ASN A 119 19.87 -12.70 -11.90
N ALA A 120 19.02 -13.10 -12.86
CA ALA A 120 19.27 -12.83 -14.28
C ALA A 120 19.40 -11.33 -14.61
N LEU A 121 18.70 -10.45 -13.89
CA LEU A 121 18.84 -8.99 -14.01
C LEU A 121 20.12 -8.43 -13.34
N LYS A 122 20.80 -9.20 -12.48
CA LYS A 122 22.09 -8.83 -11.86
C LYS A 122 23.30 -9.36 -12.64
N GLU A 123 23.12 -10.44 -13.39
CA GLU A 123 24.16 -11.04 -14.25
C GLU A 123 24.23 -10.38 -15.64
N GLY A 124 23.31 -9.43 -15.92
CA GLY A 124 23.23 -8.66 -17.16
C GLY A 124 23.53 -7.16 -17.01
N MET A 125 24.28 -6.75 -15.97
CA MET A 125 24.80 -5.39 -15.77
C MET A 125 26.32 -5.42 -15.56
#